data_AF-A0A816LDP7-F1
#
_entry.id   AF-A0A816LDP7-F1
#
_cell.length_a   1.000
_cell.length_b   1.000
_cell.length_c   1.000
_cell.angle_alpha   90.00
_cell.angle_beta   90.00
_cell.angle_gamma   90.00
#
_symmetry.space_group_name_H-M   'P 1'
#
loop_
_entity.id
_entity.type
_entity.pdbx_description
1 polymer ?
#
loop_
_entity_poly.entity_id
_entity_poly.type
_entity_poly.pdbx_seq_one_letter_code
_entity_poly.pdbx_strand_id
1 'polypeptide(L)'
;MVSKKIFHRQYTGSGGIDAERVGNDPLAYMAAIEPFHDNVISVYVKSTKNSLKTIQGKRYILDVYGYPNENGEGPAHYIVCGPSPNKDVYFYKTNDLTHGLFAKWKVSDDAAARIAIADFDYDNVLSFATISYSVPGYYRSANPTINVFYNRLAQRKLRTNKEIQGIKQNHDLLFKVPRPNQALKHQTVAFITINGIILSLDIVPPYSSRHANNTTYIKVLSSRIMWIDSSTELHQLVNHSCAFLCKKKSISPLAIHSDNNRIKTGITIENSLPEYYSPEARQLAFQFVKYNRNELKENFQDREFYNLKGFEISFSDNDEHLFYAQLWAAGKGVNAGALNHASDTFANSKQVYDPLTTPVSAFEKLELPSFHKHDPLWDINVQNKAVLRNDNTVVYPWHKWQSGINRCLNQSFNIWMAFEFNNQLSTLSV
;
A
#
# COMPACT_ATOMS: atom_id res chain seq x y z
N MET A 1 -63.51 -30.48 0.71
CA MET A 1 -63.04 -30.53 -0.69
C MET A 1 -61.96 -29.45 -0.83
N VAL A 2 -60.68 -29.82 -1.00
CA VAL A 2 -59.59 -28.83 -1.01
C VAL A 2 -59.44 -28.25 -2.41
N SER A 3 -59.64 -26.94 -2.55
CA SER A 3 -59.43 -26.25 -3.82
C SER A 3 -57.95 -26.21 -4.17
N LYS A 4 -57.56 -26.89 -5.25
CA LYS A 4 -56.26 -26.66 -5.90
C LYS A 4 -56.32 -25.28 -6.57
N LYS A 5 -55.88 -24.22 -5.87
CA LYS A 5 -55.42 -22.99 -6.54
C LYS A 5 -54.24 -23.35 -7.43
N ILE A 6 -54.50 -23.58 -8.71
CA ILE A 6 -53.46 -23.65 -9.74
C ILE A 6 -52.95 -22.21 -9.93
N PHE A 7 -51.79 -21.90 -9.37
CA PHE A 7 -51.12 -20.63 -9.61
C PHE A 7 -50.65 -20.61 -11.07
N HIS A 8 -51.39 -19.90 -11.93
CA HIS A 8 -50.93 -19.58 -13.27
C HIS A 8 -49.73 -18.64 -13.16
N ARG A 9 -48.53 -19.15 -13.46
CA ARG A 9 -47.36 -18.30 -13.69
C ARG A 9 -47.64 -17.43 -14.93
N GLN A 10 -47.78 -16.12 -14.72
CA GLN A 10 -47.96 -15.15 -15.80
C GLN A 10 -46.65 -14.96 -16.59
N TYR A 11 -45.51 -15.11 -15.91
CA TYR A 11 -44.18 -14.97 -16.48
C TYR A 11 -43.58 -16.33 -16.89
N THR A 12 -42.77 -16.32 -17.95
CA THR A 12 -41.99 -17.47 -18.44
C THR A 12 -40.62 -17.00 -18.92
N GLY A 13 -39.71 -17.92 -19.27
CA GLY A 13 -38.33 -17.58 -19.66
C GLY A 13 -37.45 -17.25 -18.45
N SER A 14 -36.60 -16.23 -18.58
CA SER A 14 -35.61 -15.80 -17.57
C SER A 14 -35.73 -14.31 -17.25
N GLY A 15 -35.74 -13.96 -15.95
CA GLY A 15 -35.71 -12.56 -15.49
C GLY A 15 -34.32 -11.93 -15.51
N GLY A 16 -33.27 -12.74 -15.45
CA GLY A 16 -31.88 -12.32 -15.56
C GLY A 16 -30.99 -13.50 -15.92
N ILE A 17 -29.88 -13.24 -16.61
CA ILE A 17 -28.90 -14.22 -17.05
C ILE A 17 -27.50 -13.61 -17.01
N ASP A 18 -26.50 -14.39 -16.65
CA ASP A 18 -25.08 -14.04 -16.79
C ASP A 18 -24.24 -15.27 -17.18
N ALA A 19 -23.00 -15.06 -17.63
CA ALA A 19 -22.14 -16.08 -18.25
C ALA A 19 -20.75 -16.16 -17.59
N GLU A 20 -20.27 -17.38 -17.34
CA GLU A 20 -18.97 -17.59 -16.68
C GLU A 20 -17.90 -18.23 -17.60
N ARG A 21 -16.67 -17.74 -17.45
CA ARG A 21 -15.46 -18.38 -17.98
C ARG A 21 -14.97 -19.45 -17.01
N VAL A 22 -14.76 -20.67 -17.47
CA VAL A 22 -14.06 -21.71 -16.67
C VAL A 22 -12.81 -22.18 -17.41
N GLY A 23 -11.66 -21.81 -16.85
CA GLY A 23 -10.35 -22.00 -17.49
C GLY A 23 -10.27 -21.26 -18.83
N ASN A 24 -10.02 -22.02 -19.90
CA ASN A 24 -9.88 -21.47 -21.25
C ASN A 24 -11.20 -21.36 -22.02
N ASP A 25 -12.32 -21.89 -21.50
CA ASP A 25 -13.63 -21.74 -22.14
C ASP A 25 -14.29 -20.44 -21.65
N PRO A 26 -14.49 -19.41 -22.50
CA PRO A 26 -15.05 -18.12 -22.10
C PRO A 26 -16.57 -18.16 -21.86
N LEU A 27 -17.24 -19.27 -22.18
CA LEU A 27 -18.69 -19.45 -22.02
C LEU A 27 -18.95 -20.91 -21.61
N ALA A 28 -18.46 -21.29 -20.43
CA ALA A 28 -18.55 -22.67 -19.94
C ALA A 28 -19.96 -23.02 -19.42
N TYR A 29 -20.60 -22.05 -18.77
CA TYR A 29 -22.01 -22.10 -18.40
C TYR A 29 -22.61 -20.69 -18.37
N MET A 30 -23.94 -20.64 -18.38
CA MET A 30 -24.72 -19.45 -18.05
C MET A 30 -25.57 -19.74 -16.81
N ALA A 31 -25.71 -18.78 -15.90
CA ALA A 31 -26.58 -18.86 -14.74
C ALA A 31 -27.79 -17.94 -14.92
N ALA A 32 -28.98 -18.37 -14.53
CA ALA A 32 -30.21 -17.61 -14.73
C ALA A 32 -31.13 -17.58 -13.50
N ILE A 33 -31.89 -16.49 -13.40
CA ILE A 33 -33.12 -16.39 -12.59
C ILE A 33 -34.29 -16.60 -13.53
N GLU A 34 -35.21 -17.50 -13.16
CA GLU A 34 -36.33 -17.90 -14.02
C GLU A 34 -37.67 -17.96 -13.30
N PRO A 35 -38.75 -17.39 -13.88
CA PRO A 35 -38.83 -16.29 -14.86
C PRO A 35 -38.54 -14.88 -14.25
N PHE A 36 -39.19 -13.84 -14.77
CA PHE A 36 -39.11 -12.44 -14.30
C PHE A 36 -39.40 -12.33 -12.79
N HIS A 37 -38.48 -11.71 -12.05
CA HIS A 37 -38.54 -11.54 -10.59
C HIS A 37 -39.04 -12.79 -9.85
N ASP A 38 -38.62 -14.01 -10.21
CA ASP A 38 -39.17 -15.25 -9.62
C ASP A 38 -38.18 -15.93 -8.64
N ASN A 39 -38.35 -17.23 -8.39
CA ASN A 39 -37.73 -17.97 -7.31
C ASN A 39 -36.76 -19.07 -7.76
N VAL A 40 -36.69 -19.41 -9.05
CA VAL A 40 -35.85 -20.51 -9.54
C VAL A 40 -34.48 -19.98 -9.94
N ILE A 41 -33.43 -20.60 -9.40
CA ILE A 41 -32.05 -20.42 -9.88
C ILE A 41 -31.68 -21.62 -10.73
N SER A 42 -31.19 -21.38 -11.95
CA SER A 42 -30.76 -22.42 -12.88
C SER A 42 -29.35 -22.15 -13.43
N VAL A 43 -28.75 -23.19 -14.00
CA VAL A 43 -27.55 -23.08 -14.85
C VAL A 43 -27.71 -23.89 -16.13
N TYR A 44 -27.22 -23.34 -17.23
CA TYR A 44 -27.14 -23.96 -18.54
C TYR A 44 -25.68 -24.29 -18.83
N VAL A 45 -25.31 -25.57 -18.71
CA VAL A 45 -23.94 -26.02 -18.96
C VAL A 45 -23.77 -26.46 -20.42
N LYS A 46 -22.74 -25.94 -21.09
CA LYS A 46 -22.39 -26.20 -22.49
C LYS A 46 -21.93 -27.66 -22.68
N SER A 47 -22.57 -28.41 -23.57
CA SER A 47 -22.33 -29.85 -23.74
C SER A 47 -21.08 -30.20 -24.56
N THR A 48 -20.62 -29.31 -25.45
CA THR A 48 -19.46 -29.54 -26.33
C THR A 48 -18.59 -28.29 -26.39
N LYS A 49 -17.25 -28.46 -26.34
CA LYS A 49 -16.31 -27.34 -26.10
C LYS A 49 -16.17 -26.35 -27.27
N ASN A 50 -16.37 -26.80 -28.51
CA ASN A 50 -15.72 -26.20 -29.69
C ASN A 50 -16.59 -25.33 -30.61
N SER A 51 -17.78 -24.86 -30.18
CA SER A 51 -18.60 -23.95 -31.01
C SER A 51 -19.38 -22.93 -30.16
N LEU A 52 -19.29 -21.65 -30.54
CA LEU A 52 -20.20 -20.59 -30.08
C LEU A 52 -21.48 -20.50 -30.94
N LYS A 53 -21.50 -21.10 -32.14
CA LYS A 53 -22.62 -21.00 -33.09
C LYS A 53 -23.71 -22.04 -32.85
N THR A 54 -23.42 -23.09 -32.08
CA THR A 54 -24.29 -24.26 -31.88
C THR A 54 -24.14 -24.83 -30.46
N ILE A 55 -24.31 -23.96 -29.44
CA ILE A 55 -24.28 -24.38 -28.04
C ILE A 55 -25.57 -25.15 -27.71
N GLN A 56 -25.46 -26.47 -27.59
CA GLN A 56 -26.43 -27.26 -26.84
C GLN A 56 -26.10 -27.14 -25.34
N GLY A 57 -27.05 -26.62 -24.56
CA GLY A 57 -26.92 -26.46 -23.11
C GLY A 57 -27.82 -27.43 -22.36
N LYS A 58 -27.30 -28.09 -21.33
CA LYS A 58 -28.12 -28.85 -20.37
C LYS A 58 -28.49 -27.93 -19.20
N ARG A 59 -29.79 -27.71 -19.01
CA ARG A 59 -30.34 -26.94 -17.88
C ARG A 59 -30.36 -27.80 -16.62
N TYR A 60 -29.82 -27.27 -15.53
CA TYR A 60 -29.93 -27.79 -14.17
C TYR A 60 -30.64 -26.73 -13.30
N ILE A 61 -31.52 -27.15 -12.39
CA ILE A 61 -32.04 -26.27 -11.34
C ILE A 61 -31.10 -26.39 -10.14
N LEU A 62 -30.64 -25.27 -9.59
CA LEU A 62 -29.83 -25.24 -8.38
C LEU A 62 -30.69 -25.02 -7.13
N ASP A 63 -31.71 -24.18 -7.22
CA ASP A 63 -32.57 -23.80 -6.08
C ASP A 63 -33.97 -23.36 -6.51
N VAL A 64 -34.92 -23.43 -5.57
CA VAL A 64 -36.26 -22.83 -5.67
C VAL A 64 -36.59 -22.14 -4.34
N TYR A 65 -36.63 -20.81 -4.34
CA TYR A 65 -36.80 -19.98 -3.14
C TYR A 65 -38.28 -19.78 -2.76
N GLY A 66 -38.88 -20.79 -2.13
CA GLY A 66 -40.27 -20.74 -1.65
C GLY A 66 -41.30 -20.82 -2.77
N TYR A 67 -42.44 -20.14 -2.62
CA TYR A 67 -43.48 -19.99 -3.65
C TYR A 67 -43.56 -18.52 -4.12
N PRO A 68 -43.97 -18.27 -5.38
CA PRO A 68 -44.26 -16.91 -5.82
C PRO A 68 -45.42 -16.27 -5.04
N ASN A 69 -45.44 -14.95 -4.99
CA ASN A 69 -46.52 -14.12 -4.45
C ASN A 69 -47.78 -14.18 -5.34
N GLU A 70 -48.79 -13.39 -4.99
CA GLU A 70 -50.06 -13.32 -5.74
C GLU A 70 -49.96 -12.73 -7.16
N ASN A 71 -48.89 -12.00 -7.48
CA ASN A 71 -48.56 -11.54 -8.83
C ASN A 71 -47.80 -12.60 -9.66
N GLY A 72 -47.28 -13.65 -9.01
CA GLY A 72 -46.40 -14.64 -9.64
C GLY A 72 -44.90 -14.33 -9.53
N GLU A 73 -44.50 -13.52 -8.54
CA GLU A 73 -43.13 -13.04 -8.32
C GLU A 73 -42.51 -13.66 -7.05
N GLY A 74 -41.23 -14.04 -7.10
CA GLY A 74 -40.41 -14.54 -6.01
C GLY A 74 -39.31 -13.54 -5.59
N PRO A 75 -38.32 -13.97 -4.78
CA PRO A 75 -37.38 -13.04 -4.16
C PRO A 75 -36.14 -12.69 -5.00
N ALA A 76 -35.85 -13.39 -6.10
CA ALA A 76 -34.59 -13.22 -6.82
C ALA A 76 -34.66 -12.10 -7.88
N HIS A 77 -33.82 -11.07 -7.70
CA HIS A 77 -33.82 -9.86 -8.56
C HIS A 77 -32.63 -9.78 -9.52
N TYR A 78 -31.47 -10.37 -9.17
CA TYR A 78 -30.25 -10.25 -9.95
C TYR A 78 -29.31 -11.44 -9.75
N ILE A 79 -28.58 -11.83 -10.81
CA ILE A 79 -27.59 -12.91 -10.79
C ILE A 79 -26.34 -12.43 -11.54
N VAL A 80 -25.16 -12.78 -11.03
CA VAL A 80 -23.86 -12.43 -11.60
C VAL A 80 -22.92 -13.62 -11.45
N CYS A 81 -22.12 -13.89 -12.48
CA CYS A 81 -21.06 -14.88 -12.49
C CYS A 81 -19.73 -14.27 -12.03
N GLY A 82 -18.91 -15.07 -11.34
CA GLY A 82 -17.59 -14.66 -10.84
C GLY A 82 -17.24 -15.20 -9.45
N PRO A 83 -16.03 -14.91 -8.93
CA PRO A 83 -15.48 -15.61 -7.77
C PRO A 83 -15.78 -15.00 -6.38
N SER A 84 -16.68 -15.64 -5.62
CA SER A 84 -16.67 -15.82 -4.14
C SER A 84 -16.80 -14.62 -3.15
N PRO A 85 -18.04 -14.27 -2.71
CA PRO A 85 -18.35 -13.27 -1.63
C PRO A 85 -18.89 -13.80 -0.23
N ASN A 86 -19.67 -13.04 0.62
CA ASN A 86 -20.04 -13.19 2.11
C ASN A 86 -21.42 -12.67 2.74
N LYS A 87 -22.44 -13.48 3.18
CA LYS A 87 -23.80 -13.24 3.88
C LYS A 87 -25.17 -13.42 3.09
N ASP A 88 -26.42 -12.95 3.28
CA ASP A 88 -27.65 -13.37 2.46
C ASP A 88 -27.54 -13.64 0.93
N VAL A 89 -27.34 -12.64 0.03
CA VAL A 89 -27.15 -12.77 -1.45
C VAL A 89 -26.43 -14.07 -1.79
N TYR A 90 -26.89 -14.94 -2.71
CA TYR A 90 -26.34 -16.30 -2.83
C TYR A 90 -25.24 -16.46 -3.88
N PHE A 91 -24.19 -17.22 -3.54
CA PHE A 91 -23.08 -17.61 -4.43
C PHE A 91 -23.13 -19.09 -4.71
N TYR A 92 -22.90 -19.41 -5.98
CA TYR A 92 -22.82 -20.77 -6.46
C TYR A 92 -21.44 -20.97 -7.09
N LYS A 93 -20.57 -21.73 -6.43
CA LYS A 93 -19.30 -22.16 -7.03
C LYS A 93 -19.50 -23.50 -7.71
N THR A 94 -19.09 -23.62 -8.97
CA THR A 94 -19.04 -24.95 -9.59
C THR A 94 -17.99 -25.82 -8.90
N ASN A 95 -18.40 -27.04 -8.55
CA ASN A 95 -17.51 -28.12 -8.13
C ASN A 95 -17.29 -29.11 -9.30
N ASP A 96 -18.35 -29.39 -10.07
CA ASP A 96 -18.28 -30.16 -11.31
C ASP A 96 -19.37 -29.69 -12.28
N LEU A 97 -18.97 -29.01 -13.35
CA LEU A 97 -19.87 -28.56 -14.41
C LEU A 97 -20.57 -29.73 -15.13
N THR A 98 -19.88 -30.83 -15.36
CA THR A 98 -20.39 -31.92 -16.22
C THR A 98 -21.66 -32.54 -15.64
N HIS A 99 -21.69 -32.72 -14.32
CA HIS A 99 -22.84 -33.21 -13.57
C HIS A 99 -23.75 -32.09 -13.02
N GLY A 100 -23.42 -30.82 -13.25
CA GLY A 100 -24.20 -29.67 -12.77
C GLY A 100 -24.08 -29.44 -11.26
N LEU A 101 -22.97 -29.86 -10.63
CA LEU A 101 -22.76 -29.76 -9.19
C LEU A 101 -22.17 -28.40 -8.81
N PHE A 102 -22.94 -27.62 -8.06
CA PHE A 102 -22.55 -26.35 -7.49
C PHE A 102 -22.68 -26.39 -5.97
N ALA A 103 -21.68 -25.86 -5.27
CA ALA A 103 -21.77 -25.59 -3.84
C ALA A 103 -22.30 -24.17 -3.62
N LYS A 104 -23.11 -24.01 -2.58
CA LYS A 104 -23.89 -22.80 -2.27
C LYS A 104 -23.41 -22.17 -0.98
N TRP A 105 -23.22 -20.85 -0.99
CA TRP A 105 -23.02 -20.06 0.22
C TRP A 105 -23.95 -18.86 0.24
N LYS A 106 -24.29 -18.47 1.45
CA LYS A 106 -24.79 -17.15 1.78
C LYS A 106 -23.60 -16.17 1.54
N VAL A 107 -23.67 -15.32 0.49
CA VAL A 107 -22.75 -14.19 0.16
C VAL A 107 -23.12 -12.66 0.27
N SER A 108 -24.28 -12.12 0.74
CA SER A 108 -24.40 -10.78 1.45
C SER A 108 -25.71 -10.44 2.22
N ASP A 109 -25.70 -10.05 3.52
CA ASP A 109 -26.93 -10.03 4.40
C ASP A 109 -27.93 -8.90 4.15
N ASP A 110 -27.58 -7.94 3.30
CA ASP A 110 -28.44 -6.82 2.95
C ASP A 110 -29.21 -7.09 1.66
N ALA A 111 -30.42 -6.53 1.55
CA ALA A 111 -31.24 -6.66 0.35
C ALA A 111 -30.51 -6.13 -0.90
N ALA A 112 -30.48 -6.92 -1.98
CA ALA A 112 -29.76 -6.59 -3.22
C ALA A 112 -30.68 -6.67 -4.45
N ALA A 113 -30.97 -5.52 -5.06
CA ALA A 113 -31.66 -5.38 -6.34
C ALA A 113 -30.73 -5.63 -7.53
N ARG A 114 -29.45 -5.27 -7.37
CA ARG A 114 -28.37 -5.40 -8.35
C ARG A 114 -27.06 -5.62 -7.61
N ILE A 115 -26.11 -6.23 -8.31
CA ILE A 115 -24.76 -6.53 -7.83
C ILE A 115 -23.77 -5.99 -8.86
N ALA A 116 -22.71 -5.34 -8.41
CA ALA A 116 -21.54 -5.02 -9.23
C ALA A 116 -20.31 -5.71 -8.63
N ILE A 117 -19.51 -6.37 -9.46
CA ILE A 117 -18.27 -7.05 -9.03
C ILE A 117 -17.08 -6.29 -9.60
N ALA A 118 -16.13 -5.90 -8.75
CA ALA A 118 -14.90 -5.20 -9.12
C ALA A 118 -13.83 -5.33 -8.04
N ASP A 119 -12.59 -5.01 -8.41
CA ASP A 119 -11.55 -4.65 -7.44
C ASP A 119 -11.81 -3.20 -6.98
N PHE A 120 -12.53 -3.05 -5.86
CA PHE A 120 -13.01 -1.74 -5.38
C PHE A 120 -11.97 -0.95 -4.56
N ASP A 121 -10.92 -1.61 -4.04
CA ASP A 121 -9.85 -0.96 -3.28
C ASP A 121 -8.41 -1.28 -3.74
N TYR A 122 -8.29 -1.77 -4.99
CA TYR A 122 -7.04 -2.03 -5.72
C TYR A 122 -6.14 -3.13 -5.11
N ASP A 123 -6.73 -4.07 -4.38
CA ASP A 123 -6.00 -5.19 -3.75
C ASP A 123 -5.77 -6.39 -4.69
N ASN A 124 -6.35 -6.36 -5.89
CA ASN A 124 -6.41 -7.41 -6.92
C ASN A 124 -7.31 -8.60 -6.52
N VAL A 125 -8.26 -8.41 -5.60
CA VAL A 125 -9.26 -9.39 -5.19
C VAL A 125 -10.65 -8.85 -5.53
N LEU A 126 -11.41 -9.63 -6.32
CA LEU A 126 -12.77 -9.24 -6.64
C LEU A 126 -13.64 -9.19 -5.38
N SER A 127 -14.14 -7.98 -5.14
CA SER A 127 -15.11 -7.61 -4.12
C SER A 127 -16.42 -7.23 -4.83
N PHE A 128 -17.49 -6.99 -4.09
CA PHE A 128 -18.80 -6.71 -4.70
C PHE A 128 -19.54 -5.59 -3.97
N ALA A 129 -20.39 -4.89 -4.71
CA ALA A 129 -21.27 -3.85 -4.21
C ALA A 129 -22.73 -4.20 -4.52
N THR A 130 -23.65 -3.82 -3.63
CA THR A 130 -25.10 -3.99 -3.82
C THR A 130 -25.85 -2.68 -3.62
N ILE A 131 -27.08 -2.63 -4.12
CA ILE A 131 -28.05 -1.57 -3.85
C ILE A 131 -29.40 -2.20 -3.48
N SER A 132 -30.07 -1.69 -2.45
CA SER A 132 -31.38 -2.23 -2.02
C SER A 132 -32.48 -1.96 -3.04
N TYR A 133 -33.46 -2.86 -3.12
CA TYR A 133 -34.63 -2.64 -3.96
C TYR A 133 -35.63 -1.69 -3.27
N SER A 134 -35.90 -0.54 -3.88
CA SER A 134 -36.92 0.39 -3.38
C SER A 134 -37.49 1.24 -4.52
N VAL A 135 -38.62 0.80 -5.06
CA VAL A 135 -39.36 1.39 -6.18
C VAL A 135 -40.75 1.84 -5.67
N PRO A 136 -41.03 3.17 -5.63
CA PRO A 136 -42.34 3.70 -5.28
C PRO A 136 -43.47 3.06 -6.09
N GLY A 137 -44.53 2.61 -5.40
CA GLY A 137 -45.70 1.98 -6.03
C GLY A 137 -45.56 0.48 -6.35
N TYR A 138 -44.41 -0.13 -6.07
CA TYR A 138 -44.18 -1.56 -6.32
C TYR A 138 -43.65 -2.29 -5.06
N TYR A 139 -42.39 -2.08 -4.68
CA TYR A 139 -41.79 -2.61 -3.45
C TYR A 139 -40.86 -1.57 -2.83
N ARG A 140 -40.87 -1.41 -1.51
CA ARG A 140 -39.95 -0.52 -0.79
C ARG A 140 -39.17 -1.27 0.29
N SER A 141 -37.85 -1.38 0.16
CA SER A 141 -36.99 -1.67 1.32
C SER A 141 -37.19 -0.60 2.39
N ALA A 142 -37.32 -1.02 3.64
CA ALA A 142 -37.52 -0.12 4.78
C ALA A 142 -36.33 0.85 4.98
N ASN A 143 -35.11 0.35 4.76
CA ASN A 143 -33.87 1.13 4.79
C ASN A 143 -33.11 0.87 3.47
N PRO A 144 -33.26 1.72 2.44
CA PRO A 144 -32.54 1.54 1.18
C PRO A 144 -31.09 2.04 1.30
N THR A 145 -30.12 1.17 0.99
CA THR A 145 -28.69 1.48 1.07
C THR A 145 -27.93 1.10 -0.21
N ILE A 146 -26.68 1.57 -0.31
CA ILE A 146 -25.66 1.08 -1.25
C ILE A 146 -24.49 0.61 -0.38
N ASN A 147 -24.14 -0.68 -0.48
CA ASN A 147 -23.15 -1.31 0.40
C ASN A 147 -22.01 -1.91 -0.45
N VAL A 148 -20.78 -1.85 0.05
CA VAL A 148 -19.59 -2.46 -0.58
C VAL A 148 -18.98 -3.47 0.40
N PHE A 149 -18.71 -4.67 -0.09
CA PHE A 149 -18.32 -5.83 0.71
C PHE A 149 -16.97 -6.36 0.23
N TYR A 150 -15.92 -5.97 0.94
CA TYR A 150 -14.55 -6.29 0.59
C TYR A 150 -14.20 -7.76 0.89
N ASN A 151 -13.51 -8.42 -0.04
CA ASN A 151 -13.17 -9.85 0.04
C ASN A 151 -11.94 -10.14 0.92
N ARG A 152 -11.99 -9.68 2.18
CA ARG A 152 -10.89 -9.76 3.16
C ARG A 152 -10.48 -11.19 3.54
N LEU A 153 -11.28 -12.22 3.20
CA LEU A 153 -10.94 -13.62 3.46
C LEU A 153 -9.94 -14.19 2.44
N ALA A 154 -9.98 -13.75 1.17
CA ALA A 154 -8.98 -14.13 0.19
C ALA A 154 -7.61 -13.48 0.49
N GLN A 155 -7.59 -12.19 0.89
CA GLN A 155 -6.37 -11.50 1.35
C GLN A 155 -5.60 -12.31 2.40
N ARG A 156 -6.31 -12.84 3.42
CA ARG A 156 -5.71 -13.63 4.51
C ARG A 156 -5.05 -14.95 4.08
N LYS A 157 -5.33 -15.46 2.87
CA LYS A 157 -4.67 -16.66 2.31
C LYS A 157 -3.62 -16.35 1.25
N LEU A 158 -3.51 -15.10 0.78
CA LEU A 158 -2.66 -14.72 -0.35
C LEU A 158 -1.41 -13.90 0.05
N ARG A 159 -1.31 -13.45 1.31
CA ARG A 159 -0.08 -12.84 1.87
C ARG A 159 1.03 -13.87 2.07
N THR A 160 1.59 -14.28 0.94
CA THR A 160 2.88 -14.96 0.84
C THR A 160 4.02 -13.98 1.09
N ASN A 161 5.25 -14.47 1.15
CA ASN A 161 6.46 -13.65 1.22
C ASN A 161 6.66 -12.76 -0.03
N LYS A 162 5.75 -12.81 -1.03
CA LYS A 162 5.77 -12.01 -2.26
C LYS A 162 5.05 -10.65 -2.15
N GLU A 163 4.55 -10.28 -0.98
CA GLU A 163 3.86 -8.99 -0.75
C GLU A 163 4.48 -8.17 0.40
N ILE A 164 4.35 -6.84 0.34
CA ILE A 164 4.83 -5.91 1.39
C ILE A 164 4.03 -6.11 2.68
N GLN A 165 4.66 -6.66 3.71
CA GLN A 165 4.09 -6.78 5.05
C GLN A 165 4.56 -5.62 5.91
N GLY A 166 3.73 -5.17 6.87
CA GLY A 166 4.00 -4.07 7.78
C GLY A 166 3.59 -4.48 9.19
N ILE A 167 4.55 -4.49 10.10
CA ILE A 167 4.47 -5.12 11.43
C ILE A 167 4.91 -4.11 12.47
N LYS A 168 4.13 -3.92 13.55
CA LYS A 168 4.55 -3.10 14.68
C LYS A 168 5.64 -3.80 15.48
N GLN A 169 6.77 -3.14 15.69
CA GLN A 169 7.87 -3.58 16.55
C GLN A 169 8.19 -2.47 17.56
N ASN A 170 7.67 -2.61 18.79
CA ASN A 170 7.73 -1.58 19.83
C ASN A 170 7.09 -0.24 19.39
N HIS A 171 7.91 0.77 19.09
CA HIS A 171 7.50 2.08 18.56
C HIS A 171 7.72 2.21 17.04
N ASP A 172 8.38 1.22 16.44
CA ASP A 172 8.85 1.23 15.07
C ASP A 172 7.95 0.35 14.18
N LEU A 173 7.99 0.60 12.87
CA LEU A 173 7.28 -0.14 11.84
C LEU A 173 8.28 -0.94 11.00
N LEU A 174 8.24 -2.25 11.17
CA LEU A 174 9.01 -3.23 10.43
C LEU A 174 8.28 -3.58 9.13
N PHE A 175 8.92 -3.34 7.99
CA PHE A 175 8.49 -3.85 6.69
C PHE A 175 9.25 -5.12 6.33
N LYS A 176 8.50 -6.16 5.97
CA LYS A 176 9.05 -7.32 5.25
C LYS A 176 8.73 -7.17 3.77
N VAL A 177 9.77 -7.11 2.94
CA VAL A 177 9.64 -6.86 1.50
C VAL A 177 10.16 -8.03 0.66
N PRO A 178 9.45 -8.47 -0.40
CA PRO A 178 10.04 -9.38 -1.38
C PRO A 178 11.25 -8.73 -2.07
N ARG A 179 12.20 -9.56 -2.52
CA ARG A 179 13.22 -9.06 -3.46
C ARG A 179 12.52 -8.67 -4.77
N PRO A 180 12.90 -7.57 -5.45
CA PRO A 180 12.17 -7.11 -6.63
C PRO A 180 12.01 -8.16 -7.74
N ASN A 181 13.00 -9.05 -7.91
CA ASN A 181 12.96 -10.17 -8.86
C ASN A 181 12.06 -11.35 -8.44
N GLN A 182 11.56 -11.38 -7.20
CA GLN A 182 10.60 -12.38 -6.70
C GLN A 182 9.15 -11.86 -6.70
N ALA A 183 8.96 -10.53 -6.80
CA ALA A 183 7.65 -9.89 -6.79
C ALA A 183 6.88 -10.15 -8.10
N LEU A 184 5.63 -10.60 -7.99
CA LEU A 184 4.80 -10.96 -9.15
C LEU A 184 4.07 -9.77 -9.81
N LYS A 185 3.91 -8.68 -9.06
CA LYS A 185 3.19 -7.46 -9.47
C LYS A 185 3.85 -6.24 -8.83
N HIS A 186 3.67 -5.07 -9.44
CA HIS A 186 3.99 -3.78 -8.83
C HIS A 186 3.18 -3.58 -7.54
N GLN A 187 3.82 -3.03 -6.50
CA GLN A 187 3.21 -2.78 -5.19
C GLN A 187 3.61 -1.40 -4.68
N THR A 188 2.64 -0.67 -4.12
CA THR A 188 2.83 0.64 -3.48
C THR A 188 2.13 0.61 -2.12
N VAL A 189 2.85 0.98 -1.06
CA VAL A 189 2.32 1.09 0.31
C VAL A 189 2.67 2.47 0.85
N ALA A 190 1.66 3.34 1.00
CA ALA A 190 1.80 4.56 1.79
C ALA A 190 1.98 4.18 3.27
N PHE A 191 2.85 4.88 3.99
CA PHE A 191 3.15 4.55 5.39
C PHE A 191 3.14 5.76 6.33
N ILE A 192 3.63 6.91 5.88
CA ILE A 192 3.54 8.17 6.63
C ILE A 192 3.27 9.34 5.68
N THR A 193 2.40 10.25 6.11
CA THR A 193 2.19 11.55 5.47
C THR A 193 2.72 12.62 6.39
N ILE A 194 3.53 13.54 5.86
CA ILE A 194 4.18 14.61 6.61
C ILE A 194 3.88 15.92 5.89
N ASN A 195 3.11 16.82 6.50
CA ASN A 195 2.71 18.11 5.91
C ASN A 195 2.17 17.99 4.46
N GLY A 196 1.30 17.01 4.21
CA GLY A 196 0.71 16.76 2.88
C GLY A 196 1.63 16.15 1.82
N ILE A 197 2.86 15.75 2.20
CA ILE A 197 3.74 14.87 1.44
C ILE A 197 3.47 13.43 1.89
N ILE A 198 2.96 12.59 1.00
CA ILE A 198 2.79 11.15 1.27
C ILE A 198 4.09 10.44 0.91
N LEU A 199 4.70 9.74 1.87
CA LEU A 199 5.81 8.82 1.62
C LEU A 199 5.26 7.40 1.42
N SER A 200 5.70 6.76 0.34
CA SER A 200 5.33 5.37 0.00
C SER A 200 6.54 4.50 -0.26
N LEU A 201 6.44 3.23 0.17
CA LEU A 201 7.37 2.16 -0.17
C LEU A 201 6.87 1.46 -1.44
N ASP A 202 7.75 1.28 -2.41
CA ASP A 202 7.41 0.80 -3.75
C ASP A 202 8.28 -0.38 -4.18
N ILE A 203 7.66 -1.40 -4.75
CA ILE A 203 8.35 -2.55 -5.35
C ILE A 203 7.90 -2.68 -6.80
N VAL A 204 8.86 -2.49 -7.71
CA VAL A 204 8.69 -2.61 -9.16
C VAL A 204 9.42 -3.88 -9.61
N PRO A 205 8.72 -4.91 -10.14
CA PRO A 205 9.37 -6.09 -10.70
C PRO A 205 10.23 -5.75 -11.93
N PRO A 206 11.20 -6.61 -12.31
CA PRO A 206 11.98 -6.46 -13.53
C PRO A 206 11.10 -6.18 -14.76
N TYR A 207 11.54 -5.24 -15.60
CA TYR A 207 10.86 -4.82 -16.83
C TYR A 207 9.42 -4.27 -16.66
N SER A 208 8.97 -4.04 -15.42
CA SER A 208 7.71 -3.34 -15.15
C SER A 208 7.90 -1.82 -15.18
N SER A 209 6.88 -1.09 -15.65
CA SER A 209 6.85 0.37 -15.66
C SER A 209 5.89 0.94 -14.60
N ARG A 210 6.01 2.24 -14.32
CA ARG A 210 5.16 2.97 -13.38
C ARG A 210 4.96 4.41 -13.84
N HIS A 211 3.73 4.90 -13.80
CA HIS A 211 3.44 6.31 -14.09
C HIS A 211 3.90 7.23 -12.94
N ALA A 212 4.91 8.05 -13.20
CA ALA A 212 5.32 9.19 -12.39
C ALA A 212 4.91 10.51 -13.07
N ASN A 213 4.82 11.59 -12.30
CA ASN A 213 4.50 12.93 -12.79
C ASN A 213 5.50 13.96 -12.24
N ASN A 214 5.41 15.22 -12.67
CA ASN A 214 6.27 16.31 -12.21
C ASN A 214 6.15 16.68 -10.71
N THR A 215 5.23 16.07 -9.95
CA THR A 215 5.14 16.17 -8.49
C THR A 215 5.53 14.88 -7.76
N THR A 216 6.14 13.93 -8.49
CA THR A 216 6.73 12.69 -7.97
C THR A 216 8.25 12.85 -7.83
N TYR A 217 8.76 12.82 -6.60
CA TYR A 217 10.20 12.71 -6.31
C TYR A 217 10.55 11.27 -5.97
N ILE A 218 11.84 10.89 -6.11
CA ILE A 218 12.26 9.47 -6.13
C ILE A 218 13.74 9.20 -5.69
N LYS A 219 13.96 8.26 -4.74
CA LYS A 219 15.22 7.60 -4.25
C LYS A 219 14.92 6.16 -3.74
N VAL A 220 15.34 5.02 -4.35
CA VAL A 220 15.12 3.64 -3.76
C VAL A 220 16.43 3.26 -3.05
N LEU A 221 16.53 1.97 -2.78
CA LEU A 221 17.18 1.32 -1.66
C LEU A 221 17.86 0.02 -2.14
N SER A 222 17.59 -0.38 -3.40
CA SER A 222 18.05 -1.59 -4.06
C SER A 222 17.82 -1.47 -5.58
N SER A 223 18.63 -2.15 -6.39
CA SER A 223 18.54 -2.20 -7.87
C SER A 223 18.63 -0.82 -8.55
N ARG A 224 17.99 -0.68 -9.73
CA ARG A 224 17.95 0.53 -10.57
C ARG A 224 16.59 0.76 -11.23
N ILE A 225 16.34 2.00 -11.63
CA ILE A 225 15.20 2.44 -12.45
C ILE A 225 15.72 3.34 -13.58
N MET A 226 15.04 3.31 -14.72
CA MET A 226 15.37 4.09 -15.91
C MET A 226 14.12 4.80 -16.43
N TRP A 227 14.27 5.98 -17.01
CA TRP A 227 13.19 6.70 -17.71
C TRP A 227 13.75 7.47 -18.90
N ILE A 228 12.87 7.83 -19.82
CA ILE A 228 13.17 8.71 -20.95
C ILE A 228 12.43 10.03 -20.71
N ASP A 229 13.07 11.16 -20.94
CA ASP A 229 12.46 12.48 -20.76
C ASP A 229 11.97 13.11 -22.08
N SER A 230 11.55 14.38 -22.04
CA SER A 230 11.06 15.12 -23.21
C SER A 230 12.14 15.47 -24.25
N SER A 231 13.44 15.33 -23.92
CA SER A 231 14.55 15.45 -24.86
C SER A 231 14.91 14.13 -25.55
N THR A 232 14.24 13.03 -25.16
CA THR A 232 14.56 11.62 -25.52
C THR A 232 15.83 11.06 -24.90
N GLU A 233 16.49 11.78 -23.99
CA GLU A 233 17.61 11.26 -23.21
C GLU A 233 17.16 10.15 -22.24
N LEU A 234 17.97 9.08 -22.17
CA LEU A 234 17.74 7.93 -21.31
C LEU A 234 18.48 8.11 -19.99
N HIS A 235 17.72 8.42 -18.94
CA HIS A 235 18.24 8.61 -17.60
C HIS A 235 18.20 7.31 -16.80
N GLN A 236 19.19 7.11 -15.92
CA GLN A 236 19.28 5.97 -15.01
C GLN A 236 19.53 6.44 -13.58
N LEU A 237 18.86 5.80 -12.63
CA LEU A 237 19.15 5.88 -11.21
C LEU A 237 19.48 4.45 -10.72
N VAL A 238 20.73 4.19 -10.32
CA VAL A 238 21.25 2.95 -9.67
C VAL A 238 21.48 3.21 -8.19
N ASN A 239 21.27 2.23 -7.28
CA ASN A 239 21.38 2.45 -5.82
C ASN A 239 22.61 3.31 -5.43
N HIS A 240 22.42 4.19 -4.44
CA HIS A 240 22.86 5.60 -4.38
C HIS A 240 21.89 6.60 -5.04
N SER A 241 21.08 6.14 -6.00
CA SER A 241 20.06 6.88 -6.78
C SER A 241 18.88 5.93 -7.15
N CYS A 242 17.58 6.16 -6.85
CA CYS A 242 16.45 5.35 -7.42
C CYS A 242 15.01 5.94 -7.19
N ALA A 243 13.98 5.20 -6.71
CA ALA A 243 12.63 5.66 -6.30
C ALA A 243 12.15 5.52 -4.81
N PHE A 244 11.64 6.61 -4.22
CA PHE A 244 10.96 6.78 -2.92
C PHE A 244 9.83 7.73 -3.26
N LEU A 245 8.60 7.27 -3.44
CA LEU A 245 7.56 8.16 -3.93
C LEU A 245 7.17 9.18 -2.85
N CYS A 246 7.55 10.43 -3.06
CA CYS A 246 6.88 11.58 -2.49
C CYS A 246 5.88 12.12 -3.52
N LYS A 247 4.58 12.18 -3.17
CA LYS A 247 3.57 12.98 -3.89
C LYS A 247 3.07 14.14 -3.03
N LYS A 248 3.08 15.34 -3.61
CA LYS A 248 2.61 16.58 -2.98
C LYS A 248 1.10 16.77 -3.19
N LYS A 249 0.30 16.82 -2.12
CA LYS A 249 -1.18 16.89 -2.22
C LYS A 249 -1.76 18.31 -2.33
N SER A 250 -1.09 19.34 -1.82
CA SER A 250 -1.49 20.76 -1.96
C SER A 250 -0.34 21.74 -1.69
N ILE A 251 -0.59 23.04 -1.82
CA ILE A 251 0.22 24.12 -1.27
C ILE A 251 -0.63 24.88 -0.24
N SER A 252 -0.28 24.73 1.04
CA SER A 252 -0.69 25.67 2.09
C SER A 252 0.54 26.45 2.56
N PRO A 253 0.42 27.76 2.86
CA PRO A 253 1.51 28.53 3.44
C PRO A 253 1.82 28.00 4.84
N LEU A 254 3.05 27.54 5.05
CA LEU A 254 3.48 26.90 6.29
C LEU A 254 4.05 27.93 7.28
N ALA A 255 3.31 28.21 8.35
CA ALA A 255 3.88 28.80 9.57
C ALA A 255 4.28 27.67 10.51
N ILE A 256 5.49 27.72 11.06
CA ILE A 256 5.97 26.75 12.06
C ILE A 256 6.27 27.50 13.35
N HIS A 257 5.64 27.07 14.43
CA HIS A 257 6.00 27.48 15.78
C HIS A 257 6.59 26.29 16.54
N SER A 258 7.25 26.56 17.66
CA SER A 258 7.85 25.54 18.51
C SER A 258 7.58 25.89 19.97
N ASP A 259 7.37 24.88 20.79
CA ASP A 259 7.59 24.99 22.23
C ASP A 259 8.84 24.19 22.61
N ASN A 260 9.41 24.44 23.79
CA ASN A 260 10.72 23.92 24.14
C ASN A 260 10.84 22.38 24.17
N ASN A 261 9.74 21.62 24.02
CA ASN A 261 9.77 20.16 23.92
C ASN A 261 9.15 19.57 22.64
N ARG A 262 8.37 20.33 21.86
CA ARG A 262 7.69 19.87 20.63
C ARG A 262 7.52 20.98 19.59
N ILE A 263 7.64 20.61 18.31
CA ILE A 263 7.18 21.44 17.19
C ILE A 263 5.65 21.55 17.25
N LYS A 264 5.12 22.61 17.86
CA LYS A 264 3.67 22.88 17.94
C LYS A 264 3.23 23.82 16.82
N THR A 265 2.33 23.33 15.98
CA THR A 265 1.75 23.98 14.79
C THR A 265 2.71 24.10 13.61
N GLY A 266 2.21 23.75 12.42
CA GLY A 266 2.97 23.67 11.17
C GLY A 266 2.94 22.27 10.56
N ILE A 267 3.80 21.37 11.05
CA ILE A 267 4.00 20.04 10.45
C ILE A 267 2.93 19.05 10.94
N THR A 268 1.99 18.65 10.08
CA THR A 268 1.13 17.48 10.35
C THR A 268 1.90 16.19 10.12
N ILE A 269 1.59 15.15 10.92
CA ILE A 269 2.12 13.79 10.74
C ILE A 269 0.96 12.81 10.89
N GLU A 270 0.78 11.94 9.90
CA GLU A 270 -0.33 10.99 9.80
C GLU A 270 0.18 9.60 9.41
N ASN A 271 -0.11 8.58 10.22
CA ASN A 271 0.09 7.19 9.84
C ASN A 271 -0.80 6.88 8.63
N SER A 272 -0.18 6.49 7.51
CA SER A 272 -0.84 6.38 6.21
C SER A 272 -1.02 4.94 5.74
N LEU A 273 -0.81 3.96 6.62
CA LEU A 273 -0.98 2.54 6.32
C LEU A 273 -2.43 2.20 5.91
N PRO A 274 -2.66 1.63 4.71
CA PRO A 274 -3.98 1.18 4.25
C PRO A 274 -4.72 0.28 5.24
N GLU A 275 -6.06 0.31 5.23
CA GLU A 275 -6.92 -0.37 6.21
C GLU A 275 -6.66 -1.87 6.38
N TYR A 276 -6.12 -2.53 5.35
CA TYR A 276 -5.75 -3.94 5.36
C TYR A 276 -4.49 -4.27 6.18
N TYR A 277 -3.78 -3.28 6.72
CA TYR A 277 -2.78 -3.48 7.77
C TYR A 277 -3.43 -3.62 9.15
N SER A 278 -2.73 -4.29 10.07
CA SER A 278 -3.29 -4.62 11.38
C SER A 278 -3.60 -3.35 12.20
N PRO A 279 -4.62 -3.39 13.09
CA PRO A 279 -4.96 -2.23 13.92
C PRO A 279 -3.77 -1.70 14.71
N GLU A 280 -2.90 -2.58 15.20
CA GLU A 280 -1.75 -2.25 16.04
C GLU A 280 -0.69 -1.45 15.26
N ALA A 281 -0.47 -1.80 13.98
CA ALA A 281 0.42 -1.07 13.08
C ALA A 281 -0.19 0.28 12.63
N ARG A 282 -1.50 0.32 12.35
CA ARG A 282 -2.23 1.56 12.00
C ARG A 282 -2.39 2.53 13.17
N GLN A 283 -2.32 2.04 14.41
CA GLN A 283 -2.35 2.84 15.64
C GLN A 283 -0.95 3.32 16.09
N LEU A 284 0.12 3.07 15.33
CA LEU A 284 1.42 3.70 15.59
C LEU A 284 1.32 5.21 15.35
N ALA A 285 1.63 5.99 16.39
CA ALA A 285 1.66 7.45 16.34
C ALA A 285 3.12 7.93 16.16
N PHE A 286 3.43 8.39 14.95
CA PHE A 286 4.74 8.98 14.63
C PHE A 286 4.77 10.45 15.04
N GLN A 287 5.85 10.89 15.68
CA GLN A 287 6.03 12.27 16.13
C GLN A 287 7.51 12.67 16.09
N PHE A 288 7.80 13.95 15.82
CA PHE A 288 9.11 14.53 16.06
C PHE A 288 9.32 14.75 17.57
N VAL A 289 10.27 14.02 18.15
CA VAL A 289 10.71 14.18 19.54
C VAL A 289 11.97 15.04 19.56
N LYS A 290 12.10 15.96 20.52
CA LYS A 290 13.31 16.79 20.65
C LYS A 290 14.51 15.91 20.96
N TYR A 291 15.57 16.05 20.18
CA TYR A 291 16.74 15.19 20.28
C TYR A 291 17.57 15.58 21.51
N ASN A 292 17.64 14.69 22.49
CA ASN A 292 18.43 14.88 23.71
C ASN A 292 19.29 13.63 23.96
N ARG A 293 20.58 13.70 23.63
CA ARG A 293 21.51 12.57 23.82
C ARG A 293 22.31 12.73 25.11
N ASN A 294 21.71 12.30 26.21
CA ASN A 294 22.30 12.30 27.56
C ASN A 294 23.71 11.66 27.62
N GLU A 295 24.05 10.76 26.70
CA GLU A 295 25.34 10.05 26.62
C GLU A 295 26.54 10.97 26.34
N LEU A 296 26.35 12.11 25.66
CA LEU A 296 27.46 12.92 25.13
C LEU A 296 28.06 13.93 26.13
N LYS A 297 27.45 14.14 27.30
CA LYS A 297 27.61 15.37 28.12
C LYS A 297 27.23 16.68 27.40
N GLU A 298 26.67 16.60 26.20
CA GLU A 298 26.32 17.73 25.35
C GLU A 298 24.82 18.06 25.45
N ASN A 299 24.49 19.30 25.84
CA ASN A 299 23.09 19.68 26.00
C ASN A 299 22.43 20.11 24.67
N PHE A 300 21.82 19.15 23.97
CA PHE A 300 20.97 19.44 22.81
C PHE A 300 19.58 20.00 23.19
N GLN A 301 19.20 20.00 24.48
CA GLN A 301 17.87 20.42 24.94
C GLN A 301 17.51 21.87 24.55
N ASP A 302 18.51 22.75 24.46
CA ASP A 302 18.35 24.16 24.08
C ASP A 302 18.36 24.39 22.55
N ARG A 303 18.41 23.32 21.73
CA ARG A 303 18.48 23.38 20.27
C ARG A 303 17.20 22.89 19.63
N GLU A 304 16.77 23.55 18.56
CA GLU A 304 15.63 23.13 17.75
C GLU A 304 15.98 21.97 16.80
N PHE A 305 16.41 20.86 17.38
CA PHE A 305 16.79 19.62 16.70
C PHE A 305 15.88 18.48 17.16
N TYR A 306 15.29 17.77 16.21
CA TYR A 306 14.25 16.77 16.44
C TYR A 306 14.47 15.51 15.58
N ASN A 307 13.98 14.38 16.08
CA ASN A 307 14.10 13.06 15.45
C ASN A 307 12.73 12.35 15.46
N LEU A 308 12.42 11.64 14.38
CA LEU A 308 11.24 10.80 14.20
C LEU A 308 11.72 9.44 13.71
N LYS A 309 11.66 8.45 14.59
CA LYS A 309 12.14 7.10 14.36
C LYS A 309 11.08 6.18 13.77
N GLY A 310 11.54 5.06 13.22
CA GLY A 310 10.75 3.84 13.21
C GLY A 310 10.32 3.30 11.86
N PHE A 311 11.23 3.23 10.89
CA PHE A 311 11.04 2.47 9.66
C PHE A 311 12.20 1.49 9.47
N GLU A 312 11.96 0.22 9.81
CA GLU A 312 12.91 -0.88 9.65
C GLU A 312 12.53 -1.69 8.41
N ILE A 313 13.46 -2.00 7.51
CA ILE A 313 13.16 -2.75 6.28
C ILE A 313 14.10 -3.94 6.13
N SER A 314 13.53 -5.15 6.12
CA SER A 314 14.24 -6.41 5.84
C SER A 314 13.54 -7.23 4.74
N PHE A 315 14.29 -8.08 4.06
CA PHE A 315 13.73 -8.98 3.06
C PHE A 315 12.83 -10.06 3.70
N SER A 316 11.75 -10.42 3.00
CA SER A 316 10.75 -11.38 3.45
C SER A 316 11.13 -12.85 3.23
N ASP A 317 12.24 -13.15 2.56
CA ASP A 317 12.65 -14.53 2.25
C ASP A 317 13.68 -15.11 3.24
N ASN A 318 14.48 -14.26 3.90
CA ASN A 318 15.51 -14.66 4.86
C ASN A 318 15.68 -13.71 6.06
N ASP A 319 14.77 -12.74 6.25
CA ASP A 319 14.83 -11.69 7.28
C ASP A 319 16.05 -10.75 7.23
N GLU A 320 16.84 -10.77 6.15
CA GLU A 320 18.03 -9.94 5.95
C GLU A 320 17.70 -8.44 5.98
N HIS A 321 18.32 -7.71 6.90
CA HIS A 321 18.24 -6.25 6.99
C HIS A 321 18.75 -5.57 5.72
N LEU A 322 17.94 -4.71 5.12
CA LEU A 322 18.30 -3.92 3.94
C LEU A 322 18.72 -2.50 4.36
N PHE A 323 17.88 -1.82 5.15
CA PHE A 323 18.18 -0.52 5.75
C PHE A 323 17.21 -0.17 6.90
N TYR A 324 17.69 0.67 7.82
CA TYR A 324 16.86 1.44 8.74
C TYR A 324 16.63 2.85 8.18
N ALA A 325 15.49 3.46 8.49
CA ALA A 325 15.22 4.85 8.16
C ALA A 325 14.49 5.61 9.26
N GLN A 326 14.87 6.88 9.38
CA GLN A 326 14.34 7.84 10.34
C GLN A 326 14.39 9.24 9.76
N LEU A 327 13.49 10.11 10.22
CA LEU A 327 13.50 11.52 9.83
C LEU A 327 14.10 12.39 10.93
N TRP A 328 14.61 13.53 10.49
CA TRP A 328 15.21 14.56 11.33
C TRP A 328 14.69 15.93 10.92
N ALA A 329 14.55 16.82 11.90
CA ALA A 329 14.20 18.22 11.65
C ALA A 329 15.12 19.17 12.44
N ALA A 330 15.61 20.21 11.79
CA ALA A 330 16.52 21.20 12.38
C ALA A 330 16.09 22.63 12.03
N GLY A 331 15.79 23.43 13.06
CA GLY A 331 15.50 24.86 12.93
C GLY A 331 16.71 25.67 12.45
N LYS A 332 16.53 26.97 12.17
CA LYS A 332 17.59 27.84 11.63
C LYS A 332 18.87 27.80 12.46
N GLY A 333 20.02 27.73 11.79
CA GLY A 333 21.36 27.76 12.39
C GLY A 333 21.78 26.53 13.20
N VAL A 334 20.88 25.57 13.44
CA VAL A 334 21.15 24.36 14.23
C VAL A 334 22.26 23.51 13.58
N ASN A 335 23.36 23.36 14.32
CA ASN A 335 24.37 22.32 14.12
C ASN A 335 23.87 21.01 14.77
N ALA A 336 23.74 19.93 13.97
CA ALA A 336 23.30 18.61 14.41
C ALA A 336 24.36 17.78 15.18
N GLY A 337 25.60 18.27 15.25
CA GLY A 337 26.76 17.56 15.80
C GLY A 337 27.62 16.94 14.70
N ALA A 338 28.94 17.19 14.73
CA ALA A 338 29.89 16.49 13.87
C ALA A 338 30.19 15.09 14.42
N LEU A 339 30.13 14.08 13.54
CA LEU A 339 30.31 12.67 13.88
C LEU A 339 30.96 11.90 12.72
N ASN A 340 31.38 10.66 12.98
CA ASN A 340 32.08 9.79 12.02
C ASN A 340 31.62 8.32 12.01
N HIS A 341 30.51 7.99 12.69
CA HIS A 341 29.94 6.64 12.82
C HIS A 341 30.88 5.53 13.36
N ALA A 342 31.96 5.86 14.07
CA ALA A 342 32.74 4.86 14.81
C ALA A 342 31.98 4.35 16.05
N SER A 343 32.08 3.07 16.37
CA SER A 343 31.52 2.51 17.62
C SER A 343 32.25 3.07 18.84
N ASP A 344 33.59 3.04 18.81
CA ASP A 344 34.44 3.68 19.82
C ASP A 344 34.62 5.18 19.51
N THR A 345 33.55 5.96 19.67
CA THR A 345 33.62 7.42 19.52
C THR A 345 34.42 8.12 20.64
N PHE A 346 34.72 7.42 21.74
CA PHE A 346 35.35 8.01 22.95
C PHE A 346 36.49 7.20 23.58
N ALA A 347 36.79 5.98 23.11
CA ALA A 347 37.85 5.14 23.66
C ALA A 347 39.19 5.32 22.90
N ASN A 348 40.04 6.21 23.42
CA ASN A 348 41.50 6.22 23.16
C ASN A 348 41.99 6.45 21.71
N SER A 349 41.71 7.61 21.11
CA SER A 349 42.80 8.52 20.63
C SER A 349 42.29 9.80 19.95
N LYS A 350 42.89 10.94 20.32
CA LYS A 350 42.82 12.26 19.66
C LYS A 350 41.53 12.57 18.87
N GLN A 351 40.47 12.93 19.58
CA GLN A 351 39.31 13.60 18.98
C GLN A 351 39.76 14.93 18.34
N VAL A 352 39.80 14.98 17.00
CA VAL A 352 40.31 16.14 16.23
C VAL A 352 39.27 17.28 16.18
N TYR A 353 37.98 16.96 16.30
CA TYR A 353 36.89 17.92 16.19
C TYR A 353 35.88 17.75 17.34
N ASP A 354 35.50 18.88 17.95
CA ASP A 354 34.36 19.01 18.84
C ASP A 354 33.05 18.96 18.02
N PRO A 355 32.07 18.10 18.34
CA PRO A 355 30.83 17.97 17.56
C PRO A 355 30.06 19.29 17.40
N LEU A 356 30.04 20.13 18.44
CA LEU A 356 29.18 21.29 18.53
C LEU A 356 29.90 22.61 18.25
N THR A 357 31.14 22.76 18.71
CA THR A 357 31.90 24.03 18.61
C THR A 357 32.77 24.12 17.35
N THR A 358 33.11 23.02 16.67
CA THR A 358 33.88 23.07 15.41
C THR A 358 33.18 23.95 14.37
N PRO A 359 33.80 25.05 13.90
CA PRO A 359 33.16 26.04 13.06
C PRO A 359 32.81 25.47 11.68
N VAL A 360 31.79 26.03 11.03
CA VAL A 360 31.32 25.60 9.70
C VAL A 360 32.43 25.74 8.64
N SER A 361 33.35 26.70 8.80
CA SER A 361 34.51 26.92 7.92
C SER A 361 35.59 25.83 7.99
N ALA A 362 35.47 24.85 8.91
CA ALA A 362 36.35 23.68 8.96
C ALA A 362 35.86 22.51 8.08
N PHE A 363 34.73 22.67 7.39
CA PHE A 363 34.11 21.64 6.56
C PHE A 363 33.87 22.15 5.14
N GLU A 364 33.96 21.26 4.15
CA GLU A 364 33.40 21.53 2.82
C GLU A 364 31.87 21.59 2.90
N LYS A 365 31.24 22.50 2.15
CA LYS A 365 29.80 22.76 2.22
C LYS A 365 29.09 22.28 0.95
N LEU A 366 28.50 21.10 1.03
CA LEU A 366 27.48 20.66 0.05
C LEU A 366 26.11 21.26 0.43
N GLU A 367 25.53 22.09 -0.45
CA GLU A 367 24.13 22.52 -0.30
C GLU A 367 23.17 21.46 -0.83
N LEU A 368 22.10 21.19 -0.08
CA LEU A 368 21.07 20.20 -0.45
C LEU A 368 19.70 20.88 -0.62
N PRO A 369 19.25 21.13 -1.87
CA PRO A 369 17.93 21.71 -2.12
C PRO A 369 16.77 20.78 -1.77
N SER A 370 15.56 21.33 -1.71
CA SER A 370 14.33 20.56 -1.46
C SER A 370 14.21 19.35 -2.39
N PHE A 371 13.87 18.19 -1.82
CA PHE A 371 13.75 16.89 -2.50
C PHE A 371 15.00 16.37 -3.23
N HIS A 372 16.18 16.94 -2.98
CA HIS A 372 17.44 16.40 -3.48
C HIS A 372 18.03 15.37 -2.50
N LYS A 373 18.99 14.58 -3.01
CA LYS A 373 19.85 13.67 -2.24
C LYS A 373 21.31 14.13 -2.35
N HIS A 374 22.13 13.79 -1.37
CA HIS A 374 23.58 13.72 -1.59
C HIS A 374 24.01 12.28 -1.86
N ASP A 375 25.22 12.13 -2.38
CA ASP A 375 25.90 10.86 -2.61
C ASP A 375 26.79 10.51 -1.38
N PRO A 376 27.49 9.37 -1.33
CA PRO A 376 28.28 8.97 -0.17
C PRO A 376 29.24 10.05 0.32
N LEU A 377 29.29 10.21 1.65
CA LEU A 377 30.29 11.01 2.35
C LEU A 377 31.36 10.15 3.03
N TRP A 378 31.29 8.82 2.86
CA TRP A 378 32.22 7.86 3.46
C TRP A 378 33.32 7.44 2.47
N ASP A 379 34.42 6.92 3.00
CA ASP A 379 35.57 6.51 2.21
C ASP A 379 35.22 5.30 1.34
N ILE A 380 35.54 5.38 0.04
CA ILE A 380 35.29 4.34 -0.96
C ILE A 380 36.63 3.89 -1.55
N ASN A 381 36.84 2.57 -1.63
CA ASN A 381 38.06 1.99 -2.21
C ASN A 381 38.00 1.90 -3.75
N VAL A 382 39.12 1.54 -4.37
CA VAL A 382 39.26 1.43 -5.84
C VAL A 382 38.45 0.30 -6.48
N GLN A 383 37.72 -0.51 -5.69
CA GLN A 383 36.74 -1.49 -6.16
C GLN A 383 35.28 -1.03 -5.91
N ASN A 384 35.07 0.26 -5.63
CA ASN A 384 33.77 0.86 -5.36
C ASN A 384 33.04 0.15 -4.18
N LYS A 385 33.76 -0.07 -3.08
CA LYS A 385 33.22 -0.56 -1.80
C LYS A 385 33.57 0.40 -0.67
N ALA A 386 32.68 0.48 0.32
CA ALA A 386 32.93 1.21 1.55
C ALA A 386 34.18 0.69 2.27
N VAL A 387 35.08 1.58 2.70
CA VAL A 387 36.21 1.23 3.55
C VAL A 387 35.68 0.97 4.97
N LEU A 388 36.18 -0.09 5.62
CA LEU A 388 35.79 -0.48 6.97
C LEU A 388 36.94 -0.26 7.97
N ARG A 389 36.60 0.08 9.20
CA ARG A 389 37.50 0.06 10.36
C ARG A 389 37.67 -1.38 10.88
N ASN A 390 38.61 -1.57 11.80
CA ASN A 390 38.87 -2.86 12.47
C ASN A 390 37.65 -3.37 13.28
N ASP A 391 36.70 -2.49 13.63
CA ASP A 391 35.43 -2.81 14.32
C ASP A 391 34.29 -3.15 13.32
N ASN A 392 34.57 -3.22 12.02
CA ASN A 392 33.64 -3.37 10.88
C ASN A 392 32.67 -2.19 10.63
N THR A 393 32.79 -1.08 11.35
CA THR A 393 32.07 0.16 11.01
C THR A 393 32.63 0.79 9.74
N VAL A 394 31.77 1.46 8.96
CA VAL A 394 32.17 2.19 7.75
C VAL A 394 33.00 3.42 8.13
N VAL A 395 34.12 3.64 7.44
CA VAL A 395 34.97 4.83 7.63
C VAL A 395 34.29 6.06 7.04
N TYR A 396 33.88 6.98 7.90
CA TYR A 396 33.50 8.33 7.50
C TYR A 396 34.55 9.35 7.98
N PRO A 397 34.79 10.43 7.22
CA PRO A 397 35.31 11.68 7.76
C PRO A 397 34.30 12.30 8.74
N TRP A 398 34.76 13.28 9.53
CA TRP A 398 33.88 14.04 10.40
C TRP A 398 32.92 14.91 9.57
N HIS A 399 31.63 14.70 9.72
CA HIS A 399 30.59 15.39 8.95
C HIS A 399 29.37 15.69 9.84
N LYS A 400 28.52 16.63 9.40
CA LYS A 400 27.31 17.06 10.11
C LYS A 400 26.25 17.59 9.17
N TRP A 401 24.98 17.53 9.60
CA TRP A 401 23.95 18.41 9.06
C TRP A 401 24.07 19.80 9.71
N GLN A 402 24.12 20.84 8.88
CA GLN A 402 24.12 22.24 9.33
C GLN A 402 22.91 22.95 8.73
N SER A 403 21.98 23.36 9.58
CA SER A 403 20.82 24.15 9.14
C SER A 403 21.22 25.58 8.77
N GLY A 404 20.54 26.13 7.76
CA GLY A 404 20.83 27.46 7.21
C GLY A 404 20.47 28.60 8.16
N ILE A 405 21.10 29.76 7.96
CA ILE A 405 20.80 31.00 8.68
C ILE A 405 20.24 32.01 7.67
N ASN A 406 19.14 32.69 8.02
CA ASN A 406 18.62 33.81 7.24
C ASN A 406 18.00 34.88 8.17
N ARG A 407 17.80 36.10 7.66
CA ARG A 407 17.37 37.28 8.45
C ARG A 407 15.87 37.31 8.81
N CYS A 408 15.07 36.31 8.41
CA CYS A 408 13.64 36.30 8.72
C CYS A 408 13.39 35.84 10.16
N LEU A 409 12.53 36.55 10.90
CA LEU A 409 12.21 36.25 12.29
C LEU A 409 11.39 34.95 12.47
N ASN A 410 10.58 34.56 11.49
CA ASN A 410 9.76 33.34 11.54
C ASN A 410 10.66 32.10 11.45
N GLN A 411 10.44 31.09 12.29
CA GLN A 411 11.22 29.84 12.27
C GLN A 411 10.98 29.06 10.96
N SER A 412 12.01 28.35 10.49
CA SER A 412 11.92 27.42 9.37
C SER A 412 12.78 26.20 9.65
N PHE A 413 12.23 25.00 9.45
CA PHE A 413 12.93 23.74 9.69
C PHE A 413 13.41 23.14 8.37
N ASN A 414 14.69 22.76 8.32
CA ASN A 414 15.14 21.72 7.41
C ASN A 414 14.54 20.39 7.87
N ILE A 415 13.95 19.60 6.97
CA ILE A 415 13.47 18.24 7.24
C ILE A 415 14.15 17.30 6.24
N TRP A 416 14.73 16.22 6.72
CA TRP A 416 15.37 15.20 5.89
C TRP A 416 15.12 13.79 6.44
N MET A 417 15.42 12.79 5.63
CA MET A 417 15.32 11.37 5.97
C MET A 417 16.69 10.72 5.82
N ALA A 418 17.14 10.00 6.85
CA ALA A 418 18.36 9.20 6.83
C ALA A 418 18.03 7.78 6.36
N PHE A 419 18.97 7.16 5.63
CA PHE A 419 18.87 5.79 5.13
C PHE A 419 20.15 5.05 5.51
N GLU A 420 20.04 4.22 6.54
CA GLU A 420 21.14 3.51 7.19
C GLU A 420 21.20 2.10 6.59
N PHE A 421 21.92 1.96 5.47
CA PHE A 421 21.99 0.74 4.68
C PHE A 421 22.91 -0.33 5.27
N ASN A 422 22.56 -1.59 5.03
CA ASN A 422 23.46 -2.73 5.25
C ASN A 422 24.69 -2.64 4.32
N ASN A 423 25.89 -2.48 4.90
CA ASN A 423 27.14 -2.31 4.15
C ASN A 423 27.56 -3.55 3.33
N GLN A 424 27.01 -4.73 3.62
CA GLN A 424 27.24 -5.96 2.84
C GLN A 424 26.43 -5.97 1.53
N LEU A 425 25.33 -5.23 1.47
CA LEU A 425 24.45 -5.13 0.29
C LEU A 425 24.78 -3.92 -0.60
N SER A 426 25.56 -2.95 -0.12
CA SER A 426 25.97 -1.77 -0.87
C SER A 426 27.21 -2.01 -1.73
N THR A 427 27.04 -2.69 -2.88
CA THR A 427 27.99 -2.56 -3.99
C THR A 427 27.67 -1.28 -4.78
N LEU A 428 28.61 -0.33 -4.86
CA LEU A 428 28.46 0.84 -5.73
C LEU A 428 28.65 0.41 -7.19
N SER A 429 27.55 0.24 -7.90
CA SER A 429 27.56 0.21 -9.37
C SER A 429 27.70 1.66 -9.88
N VAL A 430 28.87 1.97 -10.46
CA VAL A 430 29.09 3.16 -11.30
C VAL A 430 28.46 2.92 -12.66
#